data_AF-A0A0F9T9J2-F1
#
_entry.id   AF-A0A0F9T9J2-F1
#
_cell.length_a   1.000
_cell.length_b   1.000
_cell.length_c   1.000
_cell.angle_alpha   90.00
_cell.angle_beta   90.00
_cell.angle_gamma   90.00
#
_symmetry.space_group_name_H-M   'P 1'
#
loop_
_entity.id
_entity.type
_entity.pdbx_description
1 polymer ?
#
loop_
_entity_poly.entity_id
_entity_poly.type
_entity_poly.pdbx_seq_one_letter_code
_entity_poly.pdbx_strand_id
1 'polypeptide(L)'
;MARVDRTGTFRFTKVLEAGISTTGKKEDGTLRPWFNVRLALSEFYDETEGEWVPWEEYEQEITARSCLFGMDKKKKQLGPLFTHQQVMDVFGWDGKSFQALATNDYTGVKGQVIIADNDPEYADKNPYQTNGFRKFDSDPGSRLRKLEGDDLKKLDAQFASVLQTSGSAPVAVSAPAKPKIPPKTVAEAAAATVTEPKPETAAEKKVKINAKAKKLKAVKAAAAAENKKPGPPARTPAPPTTPPTDDAKTEGISKQDAWEICVELKSKYCTDEQLSDAWNAAYDQVTGGIPDDGDVMPEQWRDIKDATLDEVGVL
;
A
#
# COMPACT_ATOMS: atom_id res chain seq x y z
N MET A 1 -12.23 -14.08 -13.13
CA MET A 1 -12.06 -13.42 -11.83
C MET A 1 -11.25 -12.16 -12.03
N ALA A 2 -11.58 -11.10 -11.31
CA ALA A 2 -10.90 -9.81 -11.45
C ALA A 2 -9.48 -9.92 -10.88
N ARG A 3 -8.52 -9.29 -11.55
CA ARG A 3 -7.18 -9.10 -10.98
C ARG A 3 -7.23 -7.97 -9.96
N VAL A 4 -6.31 -7.98 -9.00
CA VAL A 4 -6.11 -6.83 -8.11
C VAL A 4 -5.83 -5.56 -8.92
N ASP A 5 -6.41 -4.45 -8.50
CA ASP A 5 -6.41 -3.16 -9.21
C ASP A 5 -5.67 -2.05 -8.45
N ARG A 6 -5.00 -2.39 -7.34
CA ARG A 6 -4.28 -1.42 -6.48
C ARG A 6 -3.26 -2.08 -5.57
N THR A 7 -2.38 -1.26 -5.02
CA THR A 7 -1.45 -1.62 -3.95
C THR A 7 -2.11 -1.56 -2.58
N GLY A 8 -1.46 -2.17 -1.58
CA GLY A 8 -1.86 -2.13 -0.19
C GLY A 8 -1.82 -3.50 0.49
N THR A 9 -2.37 -3.58 1.69
CA THR A 9 -2.44 -4.84 2.44
C THR A 9 -3.84 -5.42 2.37
N PHE A 10 -3.92 -6.69 2.00
CA PHE A 10 -5.17 -7.43 1.90
C PHE A 10 -5.13 -8.63 2.82
N ARG A 11 -6.28 -9.03 3.35
CA ARG A 11 -6.47 -10.35 3.95
C ARG A 11 -6.98 -11.32 2.91
N PHE A 12 -6.63 -12.59 3.14
CA PHE A 12 -7.22 -13.71 2.44
C PHE A 12 -7.68 -14.74 3.49
N THR A 13 -8.82 -15.36 3.19
CA THR A 13 -9.40 -16.45 4.00
C THR A 13 -9.37 -17.78 3.24
N LYS A 14 -8.98 -17.77 1.96
CA LYS A 14 -9.01 -18.93 1.09
C LYS A 14 -7.79 -18.97 0.17
N VAL A 15 -7.08 -20.09 0.23
CA VAL A 15 -6.06 -20.47 -0.76
C VAL A 15 -6.72 -21.30 -1.85
N LEU A 16 -6.55 -20.87 -3.10
CA LEU A 16 -7.20 -21.46 -4.26
C LEU A 16 -6.30 -22.48 -4.96
N GLU A 17 -5.01 -22.21 -4.98
CA GLU A 17 -3.99 -23.06 -5.60
C GLU A 17 -2.65 -22.76 -4.94
N ALA A 18 -1.81 -23.78 -4.76
CA ALA A 18 -0.44 -23.62 -4.29
C ALA A 18 0.48 -24.58 -5.05
N GLY A 19 1.73 -24.18 -5.24
CA GLY A 19 2.72 -25.01 -5.90
C GLY A 19 4.14 -24.46 -5.79
N ILE A 20 5.11 -25.32 -6.09
CA ILE A 20 6.53 -24.95 -6.15
C ILE A 20 6.98 -24.99 -7.60
N SER A 21 7.70 -23.95 -8.03
CA SER A 21 8.35 -23.92 -9.33
C SER A 21 9.83 -23.55 -9.20
N THR A 22 10.60 -23.85 -10.23
CA THR A 22 12.01 -23.45 -10.35
C THR A 22 12.19 -22.44 -11.49
N THR A 23 11.25 -21.50 -11.60
CA THR A 23 11.25 -20.53 -12.71
C THR A 23 12.45 -19.59 -12.59
N GLY A 24 13.21 -19.43 -13.68
CA GLY A 24 14.40 -18.58 -13.73
C GLY A 24 15.67 -19.27 -13.22
N LYS A 25 16.09 -20.34 -13.93
CA LYS A 25 17.49 -20.81 -13.82
C LYS A 25 18.40 -19.63 -14.13
N LYS A 26 19.31 -19.32 -13.22
CA LYS A 26 20.41 -18.43 -13.54
C LYS A 26 21.35 -19.13 -14.53
N GLU A 27 22.11 -18.34 -15.28
CA GLU A 27 23.16 -18.84 -16.17
C GLU A 27 24.18 -19.73 -15.44
N ASP A 28 24.35 -19.52 -14.13
CA ASP A 28 25.19 -20.34 -13.25
C ASP A 28 24.58 -21.71 -12.87
N GLY A 29 23.40 -22.05 -13.38
CA GLY A 29 22.70 -23.30 -13.10
C GLY A 29 22.01 -23.38 -11.73
N THR A 30 22.09 -22.33 -10.90
CA THR A 30 21.48 -22.31 -9.57
C THR A 30 19.95 -22.28 -9.68
N LEU A 31 19.29 -23.26 -9.06
CA LEU A 31 17.84 -23.30 -8.95
C LEU A 31 17.35 -22.31 -7.90
N ARG A 32 16.30 -21.56 -8.24
CA ARG A 32 15.57 -20.69 -7.30
C ARG A 32 14.20 -21.30 -7.06
N PRO A 33 13.93 -21.87 -5.88
CA PRO A 33 12.60 -22.37 -5.56
C PRO A 33 11.66 -21.19 -5.32
N TRP A 34 10.58 -21.16 -6.07
CA TRP A 34 9.49 -20.21 -5.94
C TRP A 34 8.26 -20.92 -5.38
N PHE A 35 7.72 -20.40 -4.28
CA PHE A 35 6.39 -20.73 -3.82
C PHE A 35 5.39 -19.84 -4.55
N ASN A 36 4.49 -20.48 -5.30
CA ASN A 36 3.43 -19.82 -6.05
C ASN A 36 2.11 -20.17 -5.38
N VAL A 37 1.34 -19.15 -4.99
CA VAL A 37 0.06 -19.34 -4.32
C VAL A 37 -0.97 -18.38 -4.89
N ARG A 38 -2.14 -18.90 -5.26
CA ARG A 38 -3.28 -18.11 -5.70
C ARG A 38 -4.24 -17.93 -4.53
N LEU A 39 -4.56 -16.68 -4.23
CA LEU A 39 -5.29 -16.26 -3.04
C LEU A 39 -6.56 -15.52 -3.46
N ALA A 40 -7.67 -15.81 -2.79
CA ALA A 40 -8.89 -15.01 -2.88
C ALA A 40 -8.84 -13.92 -1.80
N LEU A 41 -9.00 -12.67 -2.20
CA LEU A 41 -8.91 -11.51 -1.31
C LEU A 41 -10.27 -11.28 -0.61
N SER A 42 -10.22 -11.06 0.71
CA SER A 42 -11.43 -10.95 1.54
C SER A 42 -11.62 -9.58 2.19
N GLU A 43 -10.52 -8.95 2.63
CA GLU A 43 -10.57 -7.61 3.24
C GLU A 43 -9.38 -6.79 2.73
N PHE A 44 -9.56 -5.47 2.64
CA PHE A 44 -8.51 -4.51 2.34
C PHE A 44 -8.29 -3.64 3.58
N TYR A 45 -7.04 -3.30 3.87
CA TYR A 45 -6.75 -2.40 4.99
C TYR A 45 -6.76 -0.94 4.53
N ASP A 46 -7.70 -0.16 5.04
CA ASP A 46 -7.71 1.29 4.87
C ASP A 46 -6.72 1.92 5.83
N GLU A 47 -5.60 2.43 5.31
CA GLU A 47 -4.56 3.05 6.12
C GLU A 47 -4.99 4.39 6.74
N THR A 48 -5.96 5.07 6.12
CA THR A 48 -6.48 6.37 6.58
C THR A 48 -7.38 6.17 7.80
N GLU A 49 -8.31 5.23 7.70
CA GLU A 49 -9.24 4.91 8.80
C GLU A 49 -8.61 3.96 9.83
N GLY A 50 -7.58 3.20 9.43
CA GLY A 50 -6.94 2.19 10.26
C GLY A 50 -7.83 0.96 10.46
N GLU A 51 -8.72 0.68 9.52
CA GLU A 51 -9.73 -0.37 9.62
C GLU A 51 -9.66 -1.35 8.43
N TRP A 52 -10.14 -2.57 8.66
CA TRP A 52 -10.32 -3.56 7.59
C TRP A 52 -11.68 -3.35 6.94
N VAL A 53 -11.68 -3.07 5.64
CA VAL A 53 -12.90 -2.94 4.84
C VAL A 53 -13.16 -4.23 4.06
N PRO A 54 -14.43 -4.68 3.96
CA PRO A 54 -14.78 -5.85 3.15
C PRO A 54 -14.34 -5.69 1.69
N TRP A 55 -13.76 -6.75 1.12
CA TRP A 55 -13.25 -6.79 -0.26
C TRP A 55 -13.80 -7.97 -1.08
N GLU A 56 -14.53 -8.89 -0.44
CA GLU A 56 -15.08 -10.09 -1.09
C GLU A 56 -16.01 -9.77 -2.27
N GLU A 57 -16.69 -8.62 -2.25
CA GLU A 57 -17.62 -8.21 -3.32
C GLU A 57 -16.97 -8.01 -4.70
N TYR A 58 -15.64 -7.81 -4.73
CA TYR A 58 -14.90 -7.64 -5.98
C TYR A 58 -14.43 -8.95 -6.60
N GLU A 59 -14.55 -10.08 -5.89
CA GLU A 59 -14.10 -11.40 -6.31
C GLU A 59 -12.68 -11.38 -6.92
N GLN A 60 -11.81 -10.58 -6.31
CA GLN A 60 -10.44 -10.38 -6.78
C GLN A 60 -9.52 -11.48 -6.28
N GLU A 61 -8.62 -11.91 -7.15
CA GLU A 61 -7.59 -12.88 -6.86
C GLU A 61 -6.20 -12.32 -7.14
N ILE A 62 -5.20 -12.84 -6.43
CA ILE A 62 -3.79 -12.61 -6.73
C ILE A 62 -3.01 -13.92 -6.75
N THR A 63 -2.12 -14.05 -7.72
CA THR A 63 -1.10 -15.11 -7.74
C THR A 63 0.20 -14.53 -7.18
N ALA A 64 0.46 -14.83 -5.90
CA ALA A 64 1.69 -14.45 -5.23
C ALA A 64 2.82 -15.41 -5.63
N ARG A 65 3.95 -14.85 -6.07
CA ARG A 65 5.17 -15.61 -6.40
C ARG A 65 6.27 -15.17 -5.45
N SER A 66 6.72 -16.08 -4.60
CA SER A 66 7.73 -15.80 -3.58
C SER A 66 8.95 -16.68 -3.74
N CYS A 67 10.08 -16.07 -4.10
CA CYS A 67 11.37 -16.75 -4.11
C CYS A 67 11.77 -17.05 -2.67
N LEU A 68 12.08 -18.31 -2.34
CA LEU A 68 12.34 -18.72 -0.95
C LEU A 68 13.82 -18.64 -0.59
N PHE A 69 14.70 -18.85 -1.56
CA PHE A 69 16.15 -18.87 -1.36
C PHE A 69 16.86 -17.99 -2.39
N GLY A 70 17.90 -17.31 -1.96
CA GLY A 70 18.69 -16.42 -2.79
C GLY A 70 20.15 -16.40 -2.38
N MET A 71 21.00 -15.85 -3.25
CA MET A 71 22.42 -15.71 -2.94
C MET A 71 22.63 -14.58 -1.95
N ASP A 72 23.20 -14.90 -0.79
CA ASP A 72 23.75 -13.90 0.12
C ASP A 72 24.99 -13.29 -0.54
N LYS A 73 24.91 -11.99 -0.85
CA LYS A 73 26.01 -11.26 -1.52
C LYS A 73 27.28 -11.19 -0.68
N LYS A 74 27.17 -11.22 0.66
CA LYS A 74 28.31 -11.14 1.59
C LYS A 74 28.97 -12.49 1.74
N LYS A 75 28.17 -13.54 1.96
CA LYS A 75 28.68 -14.91 2.19
C LYS A 75 28.92 -15.70 0.90
N LYS A 76 28.42 -15.21 -0.24
CA LYS A 76 28.42 -15.90 -1.54
C LYS A 76 27.86 -17.33 -1.44
N GLN A 77 26.83 -17.50 -0.61
CA GLN A 77 26.17 -18.78 -0.37
C GLN A 77 24.66 -18.64 -0.54
N LEU A 78 24.01 -19.73 -0.92
CA LEU A 78 22.55 -19.78 -0.96
C LEU A 78 22.02 -19.74 0.48
N GLY A 79 21.14 -18.80 0.75
CA GLY A 79 20.51 -18.62 2.06
C GLY A 79 19.01 -18.34 1.95
N PRO A 80 18.26 -18.52 3.05
CA PRO A 80 16.84 -18.20 3.08
C PRO A 80 16.63 -16.69 2.89
N LEU A 81 15.63 -16.34 2.09
CA LEU A 81 15.17 -14.96 1.94
C LEU A 81 14.15 -14.61 3.03
N PHE A 82 13.81 -13.33 3.19
CA PHE A 82 12.79 -12.91 4.16
C PHE A 82 11.44 -13.59 3.94
N THR A 83 11.06 -13.77 2.67
CA THR A 83 9.89 -14.52 2.19
C THR A 83 9.87 -15.98 2.65
N HIS A 84 11.02 -16.62 2.90
CA HIS A 84 11.10 -17.95 3.48
C HIS A 84 10.38 -18.00 4.83
N GLN A 85 10.74 -17.09 5.73
CA GLN A 85 10.16 -17.03 7.07
C GLN A 85 8.67 -16.66 7.00
N GLN A 86 8.29 -15.74 6.12
CA GLN A 86 6.88 -15.38 5.93
C GLN A 86 6.03 -16.57 5.49
N VAL A 87 6.55 -17.40 4.57
CA VAL A 87 5.85 -18.60 4.11
C VAL A 87 5.72 -19.62 5.24
N MET A 88 6.76 -19.82 6.05
CA MET A 88 6.69 -20.66 7.24
C MET A 88 5.61 -20.16 8.23
N ASP A 89 5.62 -18.87 8.52
CA ASP A 89 4.76 -18.26 9.54
C ASP A 89 3.27 -18.26 9.16
N VAL A 90 2.97 -18.08 7.87
CA VAL A 90 1.59 -17.94 7.37
C VAL A 90 1.01 -19.27 6.92
N PHE A 91 1.79 -20.08 6.21
CA PHE A 91 1.34 -21.33 5.62
C PHE A 91 1.70 -22.56 6.46
N GLY A 92 2.28 -22.35 7.66
CA GLY A 92 2.64 -23.44 8.57
C GLY A 92 3.70 -24.38 8.00
N TRP A 93 4.52 -23.90 7.07
CA TRP A 93 5.60 -24.69 6.49
C TRP A 93 6.77 -24.84 7.48
N ASP A 94 7.36 -26.04 7.54
CA ASP A 94 8.45 -26.35 8.46
C ASP A 94 9.84 -25.90 7.97
N GLY A 95 9.94 -25.41 6.74
CA GLY A 95 11.19 -24.99 6.11
C GLY A 95 12.10 -26.14 5.67
N LYS A 96 11.65 -27.40 5.74
CA LYS A 96 12.51 -28.57 5.51
C LYS A 96 12.24 -29.30 4.20
N SER A 97 10.99 -29.29 3.72
CA SER A 97 10.60 -30.04 2.53
C SER A 97 9.78 -29.20 1.55
N PHE A 98 10.30 -29.01 0.33
CA PHE A 98 9.53 -28.40 -0.77
C PHE A 98 8.40 -29.30 -1.25
N GLN A 99 8.55 -30.62 -1.12
CA GLN A 99 7.47 -31.55 -1.45
C GLN A 99 6.31 -31.35 -0.47
N ALA A 100 6.58 -31.27 0.83
CA ALA A 100 5.56 -31.00 1.83
C ALA A 100 4.89 -29.63 1.59
N LEU A 101 5.67 -28.60 1.25
CA LEU A 101 5.15 -27.29 0.87
C LEU A 101 4.28 -27.32 -0.40
N ALA A 102 4.56 -28.21 -1.35
CA ALA A 102 3.78 -28.33 -2.58
C ALA A 102 2.49 -29.16 -2.40
N THR A 103 2.46 -30.10 -1.46
CA THR A 103 1.34 -31.04 -1.29
C THR A 103 0.49 -30.81 -0.05
N ASN A 104 0.83 -29.83 0.80
CA ASN A 104 0.04 -29.48 1.97
C ASN A 104 -1.35 -28.96 1.57
N ASP A 105 -2.34 -29.22 2.43
CA ASP A 105 -3.67 -28.64 2.31
C ASP A 105 -3.67 -27.22 2.90
N TYR A 106 -3.99 -26.24 2.06
CA TYR A 106 -4.04 -24.83 2.41
C TYR A 106 -5.45 -24.26 2.47
N THR A 107 -6.49 -25.08 2.29
CA THR A 107 -7.89 -24.60 2.18
C THR A 107 -8.37 -23.79 3.38
N GLY A 108 -7.87 -24.09 4.58
CA GLY A 108 -8.17 -23.35 5.82
C GLY A 108 -7.16 -22.27 6.22
N VAL A 109 -6.11 -22.05 5.43
CA VAL A 109 -5.08 -21.06 5.76
C VAL A 109 -5.59 -19.65 5.47
N LYS A 110 -5.47 -18.80 6.48
CA LYS A 110 -5.80 -17.38 6.42
C LYS A 110 -4.57 -16.53 6.74
N GLY A 111 -4.44 -15.39 6.09
CA GLY A 111 -3.29 -14.52 6.27
C GLY A 111 -3.50 -13.14 5.67
N GLN A 112 -2.41 -12.39 5.62
CA GLN A 112 -2.33 -11.13 4.90
C GLN A 112 -1.33 -11.26 3.75
N VAL A 113 -1.63 -10.57 2.66
CA VAL A 113 -0.74 -10.39 1.51
C VAL A 113 -0.52 -8.89 1.30
N ILE A 114 0.74 -8.51 1.13
CA ILE A 114 1.13 -7.13 0.84
C ILE A 114 1.34 -7.04 -0.66
N ILE A 115 0.60 -6.15 -1.30
CA ILE A 115 0.63 -5.92 -2.74
C ILE A 115 1.29 -4.57 -2.98
N ALA A 116 2.31 -4.56 -3.83
CA ALA A 116 3.07 -3.38 -4.20
C ALA A 116 3.15 -3.27 -5.72
N ASP A 117 3.60 -2.11 -6.20
CA ASP A 117 3.87 -1.92 -7.61
C ASP A 117 4.92 -2.93 -8.09
N ASN A 118 4.70 -3.45 -9.29
CA ASN A 118 5.65 -4.32 -9.93
C ASN A 118 6.86 -3.52 -10.43
N ASP A 119 7.95 -4.24 -10.71
CA ASP A 119 9.09 -3.65 -11.38
C ASP A 119 8.63 -3.00 -12.72
N PRO A 120 9.04 -1.76 -13.02
CA PRO A 120 8.66 -1.06 -14.24
C PRO A 120 8.87 -1.89 -15.52
N GLU A 121 9.88 -2.75 -15.57
CA GLU A 121 10.16 -3.62 -16.72
C GLU A 121 9.07 -4.68 -16.97
N TYR A 122 8.23 -4.95 -15.98
CA TYR A 122 7.16 -5.96 -16.02
C TYR A 122 5.77 -5.40 -15.72
N ALA A 123 5.67 -4.10 -15.42
CA ALA A 123 4.44 -3.43 -15.00
C ALA A 123 3.35 -3.41 -16.08
N ASP A 124 3.72 -3.31 -17.37
CA ASP A 124 2.77 -3.24 -18.49
C ASP A 124 1.78 -4.43 -18.54
N LYS A 125 2.21 -5.60 -18.07
CA LYS A 125 1.40 -6.83 -18.10
C LYS A 125 0.85 -7.20 -16.74
N ASN A 126 1.58 -6.89 -15.69
CA ASN A 126 1.19 -7.14 -14.31
C ASN A 126 1.67 -5.93 -13.48
N PRO A 127 0.84 -4.89 -13.32
CA PRO A 127 1.25 -3.67 -12.62
C PRO A 127 1.51 -3.89 -11.13
N TYR A 128 0.99 -5.00 -10.57
CA TYR A 128 1.11 -5.32 -9.16
C TYR A 128 1.81 -6.65 -8.92
N GLN A 129 2.59 -6.71 -7.85
CA GLN A 129 3.27 -7.90 -7.37
C GLN A 129 3.10 -8.08 -5.86
N THR A 130 3.32 -9.31 -5.39
CA THR A 130 3.34 -9.59 -3.97
C THR A 130 4.69 -9.22 -3.37
N ASN A 131 4.67 -8.30 -2.40
CA ASN A 131 5.85 -7.90 -1.64
C ASN A 131 6.09 -8.81 -0.42
N GLY A 132 5.05 -9.45 0.12
CA GLY A 132 5.22 -10.43 1.19
C GLY A 132 3.92 -10.85 1.86
N PHE A 133 4.05 -11.65 2.92
CA PHE A 133 2.93 -12.18 3.71
C PHE A 133 3.05 -11.82 5.20
N ARG A 134 1.91 -11.78 5.89
CA ARG A 134 1.84 -11.66 7.35
C ARG A 134 0.76 -12.57 7.91
N LYS A 135 0.79 -12.81 9.22
CA LYS A 135 -0.28 -13.54 9.92
C LYS A 135 -1.58 -12.73 9.84
N PHE A 136 -2.72 -13.42 9.86
CA PHE A 136 -4.03 -12.82 9.66
C PHE A 136 -4.34 -11.63 10.59
N ASP A 137 -3.96 -11.75 11.86
CA ASP A 137 -4.19 -10.73 12.90
C ASP A 137 -2.99 -9.80 13.14
N SER A 138 -1.98 -9.83 12.26
CA SER A 138 -0.86 -8.88 12.35
C SER A 138 -1.33 -7.46 12.06
N ASP A 139 -0.70 -6.47 12.72
CA ASP A 139 -0.98 -5.06 12.46
C ASP A 139 -0.31 -4.65 11.13
N PRO A 140 -1.07 -4.26 10.09
CA PRO A 140 -0.49 -3.78 8.83
C PRO A 140 0.09 -2.37 8.99
N GLY A 141 -0.53 -1.56 9.85
CA GLY A 141 -0.05 -0.26 10.27
C GLY A 141 1.19 -0.43 11.12
N SER A 142 2.36 -0.44 10.50
CA SER A 142 3.65 -0.57 11.19
C SER A 142 3.98 0.74 11.92
N ARG A 143 3.13 1.16 12.86
CA ARG A 143 3.48 2.18 13.83
C ARG A 143 4.55 1.56 14.71
N LEU A 144 5.72 2.19 14.74
CA LEU A 144 6.78 1.84 15.70
C LEU A 144 6.15 1.83 17.10
N ARG A 145 5.87 0.64 17.64
CA ARG A 145 5.46 0.51 19.04
C ARG A 145 6.68 0.78 19.88
N LYS A 146 6.75 1.98 20.46
CA LYS A 146 7.69 2.24 21.54
C LYS A 146 7.24 1.38 22.71
N LEU A 147 8.14 0.51 23.17
CA LEU A 147 7.93 -0.21 24.41
C LEU A 147 8.00 0.79 25.56
N GLU A 148 7.08 0.68 26.50
CA GLU A 148 7.09 1.49 27.71
C GLU A 148 8.21 1.04 28.65
N GLY A 149 8.59 1.90 29.60
CA GLY A 149 9.81 1.75 30.40
C GLY A 149 9.95 0.41 31.13
N ASP A 150 8.86 -0.24 31.50
CA ASP A 150 8.91 -1.53 32.20
C ASP A 150 9.12 -2.73 31.26
N ASP A 151 8.65 -2.65 30.02
CA ASP A 151 8.91 -3.69 29.02
C ASP A 151 10.33 -3.58 28.44
N LEU A 152 10.87 -2.35 28.35
CA LEU A 152 12.28 -2.13 28.04
C LEU A 152 13.20 -2.74 29.11
N LYS A 153 12.89 -2.56 30.40
CA LYS A 153 13.69 -3.18 31.49
C LYS A 153 13.67 -4.72 31.44
N LYS A 154 12.54 -5.32 31.05
CA LYS A 154 12.46 -6.78 30.87
C LYS A 154 13.35 -7.26 29.73
N LEU A 155 13.38 -6.51 28.62
CA LEU A 155 14.31 -6.77 27.52
C LEU A 155 15.77 -6.63 27.97
N ASP A 156 16.11 -5.55 28.68
CA ASP A 156 17.47 -5.37 29.22
C ASP A 156 17.87 -6.53 30.12
N ALA A 157 16.98 -7.00 30.99
CA ALA A 157 17.24 -8.15 31.86
C ALA A 157 17.42 -9.46 31.06
N GLN A 158 16.58 -9.68 30.03
CA GLN A 158 16.62 -10.89 29.21
C GLN A 158 17.88 -10.97 28.33
N PHE A 159 18.36 -9.82 27.85
CA PHE A 159 19.50 -9.73 26.94
C PHE A 159 20.78 -9.24 27.62
N ALA A 160 20.80 -9.07 28.94
CA ALA A 160 21.92 -8.52 29.70
C ALA A 160 23.27 -9.16 29.37
N SER A 161 23.33 -10.50 29.30
CA SER A 161 24.56 -11.24 29.02
C SER A 161 25.10 -11.03 27.60
N VAL A 162 24.22 -10.80 26.62
CA VAL A 162 24.58 -10.54 25.23
C VAL A 162 24.93 -9.07 25.03
N LEU A 163 24.23 -8.15 25.70
CA LEU A 163 24.50 -6.72 25.63
C LEU A 163 25.84 -6.36 26.30
N GLN A 164 26.20 -7.03 27.40
CA GLN A 164 27.48 -6.87 28.09
C GLN A 164 28.69 -7.28 27.23
N THR A 165 28.50 -8.18 26.26
CA THR A 165 29.57 -8.69 25.39
C THR A 165 29.64 -7.98 24.03
N SER A 166 28.65 -7.14 23.69
CA SER A 166 28.49 -6.56 22.36
C SER A 166 28.57 -5.03 22.27
N GLY A 167 28.64 -4.29 23.38
CA GLY A 167 28.62 -2.82 23.37
C GLY A 167 29.74 -2.13 24.14
N SER A 168 30.46 -1.23 23.47
CA SER A 168 31.11 -0.09 24.14
C SER A 168 30.03 0.90 24.60
N ALA A 169 30.14 1.42 25.83
CA ALA A 169 29.12 2.26 26.44
C ALA A 169 28.74 3.48 25.57
N PRO A 170 27.44 3.83 25.46
CA PRO A 170 27.00 4.98 24.67
C PRO A 170 27.46 6.30 25.30
N VAL A 171 27.97 7.21 24.46
CA VAL A 171 28.29 8.59 24.85
C VAL A 171 26.96 9.35 25.03
N ALA A 172 26.63 9.67 26.27
CA ALA A 172 25.44 10.44 26.58
C ALA A 172 25.54 11.86 26.01
N VAL A 173 24.66 12.22 25.08
CA VAL A 173 24.44 13.61 24.68
C VAL A 173 23.61 14.28 25.77
N SER A 174 24.17 15.28 26.42
CA SER A 174 23.53 16.06 27.48
C SER A 174 22.31 16.81 26.95
N ALA A 175 21.12 16.50 27.50
CA ALA A 175 19.91 17.25 27.24
C ALA A 175 19.98 18.64 27.90
N PRO A 176 19.45 19.71 27.26
CA PRO A 176 19.43 21.05 27.84
C PRO A 176 18.49 21.13 29.05
N ALA A 177 18.97 21.78 30.11
CA ALA A 177 18.32 21.89 31.41
C ALA A 177 16.96 22.60 31.35
N LYS A 178 15.92 21.99 31.92
CA LYS A 178 14.65 22.68 32.23
C LYS A 178 14.78 23.45 33.57
N PRO A 179 14.21 24.67 33.68
CA PRO A 179 14.23 25.44 34.92
C PRO A 179 13.27 24.86 35.98
N LYS A 180 13.74 24.89 37.23
CA LYS A 180 13.06 24.46 38.46
C LYS A 180 11.79 25.28 38.72
N ILE A 181 10.67 24.60 39.00
CA ILE A 181 9.52 25.15 39.72
C ILE A 181 9.38 24.34 41.03
N PRO A 182 9.23 24.98 42.21
CA PRO A 182 9.19 24.31 43.50
C PRO A 182 7.84 23.63 43.79
N PRO A 183 7.81 22.63 44.71
CA PRO A 183 6.70 21.70 44.87
C PRO A 183 5.60 22.26 45.79
N LYS A 184 4.34 21.91 45.50
CA LYS A 184 3.22 22.06 46.43
C LYS A 184 2.59 20.70 46.69
N THR A 185 2.81 20.20 47.90
CA THR A 185 2.17 19.03 48.55
C THR A 185 0.73 19.37 48.92
N VAL A 186 -0.24 18.47 48.67
CA VAL A 186 -1.29 18.03 49.64
C VAL A 186 -1.92 16.67 49.20
N ALA A 187 -1.84 15.71 50.13
CA ALA A 187 -2.72 14.57 50.52
C ALA A 187 -3.60 13.76 49.52
N GLU A 188 -3.28 12.46 49.44
CA GLU A 188 -3.98 11.30 50.05
C GLU A 188 -5.51 11.07 49.91
N ALA A 189 -5.81 9.88 49.35
CA ALA A 189 -6.92 8.93 49.54
C ALA A 189 -8.38 9.30 49.18
N ALA A 190 -8.99 8.51 48.27
CA ALA A 190 -9.99 7.49 48.63
C ALA A 190 -10.57 6.71 47.43
N ALA A 191 -10.60 5.39 47.61
CA ALA A 191 -11.59 4.37 47.23
C ALA A 191 -12.40 4.39 45.91
N ALA A 192 -12.30 3.22 45.26
CA ALA A 192 -13.13 2.55 44.27
C ALA A 192 -14.64 2.86 44.18
N THR A 193 -15.15 2.82 42.96
CA THR A 193 -16.45 2.19 42.66
C THR A 193 -16.43 1.59 41.26
N VAL A 194 -16.55 0.26 41.19
CA VAL A 194 -16.72 -0.50 39.95
C VAL A 194 -18.20 -0.50 39.62
N THR A 195 -18.59 0.09 38.49
CA THR A 195 -19.92 -0.09 37.88
C THR A 195 -19.81 -1.04 36.71
N GLU A 196 -20.40 -2.22 36.88
CA GLU A 196 -20.63 -3.26 35.89
C GLU A 196 -21.62 -2.78 34.80
N PRO A 197 -21.32 -2.91 33.49
CA PRO A 197 -22.28 -2.58 32.44
C PRO A 197 -23.19 -3.78 32.14
N LYS A 198 -24.49 -3.54 32.28
CA LYS A 198 -25.61 -4.40 31.88
C LYS A 198 -25.48 -4.85 30.40
N PRO A 199 -25.72 -6.14 30.07
CA PRO A 199 -25.66 -6.61 28.69
C PRO A 199 -26.82 -6.05 27.85
N GLU A 200 -26.49 -5.33 26.78
CA GLU A 200 -27.44 -4.91 25.73
C GLU A 200 -27.97 -6.13 24.96
N THR A 201 -29.27 -6.15 24.72
CA THR A 201 -29.95 -7.24 24.01
C THR A 201 -29.70 -7.19 22.51
N ALA A 202 -29.71 -8.36 21.85
CA ALA A 202 -29.46 -8.51 20.40
C ALA A 202 -30.47 -7.72 19.51
N ALA A 203 -31.61 -7.30 20.07
CA ALA A 203 -32.59 -6.45 19.39
C ALA A 203 -32.15 -4.98 19.30
N GLU A 204 -31.49 -4.43 20.33
CA GLU A 204 -30.99 -3.05 20.34
C GLU A 204 -29.74 -2.88 19.44
N LYS A 205 -28.93 -3.93 19.28
CA LYS A 205 -27.80 -3.94 18.33
C LYS A 205 -28.27 -3.84 16.87
N LYS A 206 -29.37 -4.51 16.48
CA LYS A 206 -29.87 -4.45 15.09
C LYS A 206 -30.45 -3.08 14.69
N VAL A 207 -31.04 -2.34 15.64
CA VAL A 207 -31.58 -1.00 15.37
C VAL A 207 -30.45 0.04 15.25
N LYS A 208 -29.38 -0.06 16.05
CA LYS A 208 -28.19 0.82 15.92
C LYS A 208 -27.38 0.56 14.65
N ILE A 209 -27.34 -0.69 14.15
CA ILE A 209 -26.65 -1.05 12.88
C ILE A 209 -27.40 -0.46 11.67
N ASN A 210 -28.72 -0.56 11.62
CA ASN A 210 -29.50 0.02 10.51
C ASN A 210 -29.54 1.56 10.52
N ALA A 211 -29.51 2.19 11.70
CA ALA A 211 -29.42 3.65 11.81
C ALA A 211 -28.03 4.19 11.39
N LYS A 212 -26.95 3.46 11.68
CA LYS A 212 -25.59 3.80 11.21
C LYS A 212 -25.42 3.56 9.70
N ALA A 213 -25.97 2.49 9.14
CA ALA A 213 -25.93 2.21 7.70
C ALA A 213 -26.66 3.28 6.87
N LYS A 214 -27.77 3.83 7.39
CA LYS A 214 -28.52 4.90 6.73
C LYS A 214 -27.81 6.26 6.83
N LYS A 215 -27.08 6.51 7.93
CA LYS A 215 -26.23 7.71 8.09
C LYS A 215 -24.95 7.62 7.22
N LEU A 216 -24.39 6.42 7.02
CA LEU A 216 -23.23 6.20 6.13
C LEU A 216 -23.59 6.30 4.65
N LYS A 217 -24.83 5.95 4.24
CA LYS A 217 -25.31 6.23 2.87
C LYS A 217 -25.46 7.73 2.59
N ALA A 218 -25.77 8.54 3.61
CA ALA A 218 -25.83 10.00 3.47
C ALA A 218 -24.43 10.66 3.50
N VAL A 219 -23.46 10.07 4.21
CA VAL A 219 -22.06 10.52 4.18
C VAL A 219 -21.33 10.02 2.91
N LYS A 220 -21.65 8.84 2.38
CA LYS A 220 -21.09 8.31 1.11
C LYS A 220 -21.61 9.03 -0.14
N ALA A 221 -22.73 9.77 -0.04
CA ALA A 221 -23.14 10.73 -1.07
C ALA A 221 -22.37 12.07 -1.00
N ALA A 222 -21.67 12.34 0.11
CA ALA A 222 -20.84 13.53 0.31
C ALA A 222 -19.33 13.25 0.25
N ALA A 223 -18.89 12.01 0.54
CA ALA A 223 -17.48 11.58 0.58
C ALA A 223 -17.02 10.77 -0.64
N ALA A 224 -17.92 10.47 -1.60
CA ALA A 224 -17.53 9.97 -2.93
C ALA A 224 -16.92 11.07 -3.83
N ALA A 225 -16.61 12.24 -3.26
CA ALA A 225 -16.02 13.39 -3.92
C ALA A 225 -14.59 13.70 -3.48
N GLU A 226 -13.90 12.83 -2.71
CA GLU A 226 -12.53 13.13 -2.28
C GLU A 226 -11.64 11.88 -2.24
N ASN A 227 -10.48 11.98 -2.92
CA ASN A 227 -9.31 11.09 -2.91
C ASN A 227 -9.30 9.81 -3.78
N LYS A 228 -9.63 9.95 -5.06
CA LYS A 228 -8.72 9.46 -6.11
C LYS A 228 -8.20 10.69 -6.83
N LYS A 229 -6.87 10.89 -6.92
CA LYS A 229 -6.36 11.83 -7.92
C LYS A 229 -6.90 11.32 -9.28
N PRO A 230 -7.74 12.09 -9.99
CA PRO A 230 -8.23 11.67 -11.30
C PRO A 230 -7.01 11.45 -12.19
N GLY A 231 -7.01 10.39 -13.01
CA GLY A 231 -6.04 10.27 -14.09
C GLY A 231 -6.37 11.27 -15.19
N PRO A 232 -5.41 11.63 -16.06
CA PRO A 232 -5.71 12.52 -17.18
C PRO A 232 -6.86 11.93 -18.03
N PRO A 233 -7.76 12.77 -18.55
CA PRO A 233 -8.88 12.30 -19.36
C PRO A 233 -8.37 11.54 -20.61
N ALA A 234 -8.97 10.38 -20.88
CA ALA A 234 -8.69 9.58 -22.07
C ALA A 234 -9.58 10.04 -23.23
N ARG A 235 -8.98 10.37 -24.38
CA ARG A 235 -9.73 10.67 -25.62
C ARG A 235 -10.04 9.39 -26.41
N THR A 236 -11.18 9.39 -27.10
CA THR A 236 -11.50 8.43 -28.16
C THR A 236 -10.72 8.79 -29.44
N PRO A 237 -9.99 7.84 -30.07
CA PRO A 237 -9.11 8.14 -31.20
C PRO A 237 -9.88 8.46 -32.50
N ALA A 238 -9.34 9.38 -33.29
CA ALA A 238 -9.75 9.65 -34.67
C ALA A 238 -8.90 8.80 -35.66
N PRO A 239 -9.35 8.56 -36.90
CA PRO A 239 -8.63 7.67 -37.83
C PRO A 239 -7.24 8.23 -38.25
N PRO A 240 -6.26 7.33 -38.54
CA PRO A 240 -4.84 7.67 -38.53
C PRO A 240 -4.40 8.44 -39.77
N THR A 241 -3.50 9.40 -39.58
CA THR A 241 -2.66 9.98 -40.64
C THR A 241 -1.19 9.88 -40.25
N THR A 242 -0.33 9.54 -41.21
CA THR A 242 1.11 9.22 -41.05
C THR A 242 1.98 10.35 -40.48
N PRO A 243 3.02 10.04 -39.66
CA PRO A 243 3.88 11.04 -39.01
C PRO A 243 5.15 11.37 -39.81
N PRO A 244 5.75 12.58 -39.65
CA PRO A 244 7.14 12.85 -39.97
C PRO A 244 8.06 12.73 -38.75
N THR A 245 9.30 12.28 -39.00
CA THR A 245 10.41 12.09 -38.05
C THR A 245 11.23 13.37 -37.88
N ASP A 246 11.60 13.76 -36.65
CA ASP A 246 13.00 13.86 -36.17
C ASP A 246 13.14 14.58 -34.81
N ASP A 247 14.20 14.17 -34.11
CA ASP A 247 14.64 14.50 -32.75
C ASP A 247 14.88 15.99 -32.42
N ALA A 248 14.39 16.44 -31.27
CA ALA A 248 15.04 17.45 -30.44
C ALA A 248 14.73 17.20 -28.95
N LYS A 249 15.76 16.91 -28.17
CA LYS A 249 15.67 16.67 -26.72
C LYS A 249 15.63 18.02 -25.98
N THR A 250 14.47 18.65 -25.93
CA THR A 250 14.16 19.71 -24.95
C THR A 250 13.71 19.05 -23.64
N GLU A 251 14.14 19.60 -22.50
CA GLU A 251 13.68 19.21 -21.15
C GLU A 251 12.19 19.56 -20.97
N GLY A 252 11.31 18.80 -21.62
CA GLY A 252 9.89 19.04 -21.55
C GLY A 252 9.18 18.16 -20.53
N ILE A 253 7.98 18.61 -20.14
CA ILE A 253 7.14 17.97 -19.14
C ILE A 253 6.29 16.88 -19.80
N SER A 254 6.11 15.73 -19.14
CA SER A 254 5.24 14.67 -19.67
C SER A 254 3.76 15.01 -19.46
N LYS A 255 2.86 14.36 -20.22
CA LYS A 255 1.39 14.48 -20.05
C LYS A 255 0.96 14.26 -18.59
N GLN A 256 1.52 13.23 -17.96
CA GLN A 256 1.19 12.85 -16.59
C GLN A 256 1.67 13.91 -15.60
N ASP A 257 2.91 14.39 -15.76
CA ASP A 257 3.45 15.44 -14.88
C ASP A 257 2.66 16.76 -15.02
N ALA A 258 2.31 17.13 -16.26
CA ALA A 258 1.50 18.30 -16.54
C ALA A 258 0.11 18.21 -15.87
N TRP A 259 -0.54 17.04 -15.95
CA TRP A 259 -1.82 16.81 -15.31
C TRP A 259 -1.73 16.83 -13.77
N GLU A 260 -0.69 16.22 -13.19
CA GLU A 260 -0.49 16.21 -11.74
C GLU A 260 -0.30 17.63 -11.19
N ILE A 261 0.41 18.49 -11.91
CA ILE A 261 0.54 19.91 -11.55
C ILE A 261 -0.80 20.63 -11.62
N CYS A 262 -1.63 20.37 -12.64
CA CYS A 262 -2.98 20.95 -12.71
C CYS A 262 -3.86 20.50 -11.53
N VAL A 263 -3.79 19.22 -11.13
CA VAL A 263 -4.51 18.70 -9.97
C VAL A 263 -4.02 19.32 -8.65
N GLU A 264 -2.71 19.60 -8.54
CA GLU A 264 -2.12 20.21 -7.33
C GLU A 264 -2.40 21.72 -7.21
N LEU A 265 -2.39 22.44 -8.33
CA LEU A 265 -2.48 23.91 -8.35
C LEU A 265 -3.87 24.48 -8.63
N LYS A 266 -4.84 23.65 -9.00
CA LYS A 266 -6.22 24.12 -9.26
C LYS A 266 -6.84 24.82 -8.05
N SER A 267 -7.72 25.78 -8.31
CA SER A 267 -8.57 26.40 -7.29
C SER A 267 -9.33 25.35 -6.47
N LYS A 268 -9.42 25.56 -5.15
CA LYS A 268 -10.21 24.71 -4.23
C LYS A 268 -11.71 24.64 -4.56
N TYR A 269 -12.21 25.53 -5.42
CA TYR A 269 -13.60 25.54 -5.87
C TYR A 269 -13.78 24.86 -7.23
N CYS A 270 -12.70 24.41 -7.87
CA CYS A 270 -12.74 23.71 -9.16
C CYS A 270 -13.03 22.22 -8.94
N THR A 271 -14.14 21.74 -9.50
CA THR A 271 -14.46 20.30 -9.53
C THR A 271 -13.52 19.55 -10.48
N ASP A 272 -13.42 18.24 -10.32
CA ASP A 272 -12.62 17.40 -11.24
C ASP A 272 -13.19 17.40 -12.67
N GLU A 273 -14.50 17.55 -12.81
CA GLU A 273 -15.18 17.68 -14.10
C GLU A 273 -14.80 19.00 -14.79
N GLN A 274 -14.81 20.11 -14.06
CA GLN A 274 -14.35 21.42 -14.58
C GLN A 274 -12.88 21.41 -14.97
N LEU A 275 -12.03 20.72 -14.19
CA LEU A 275 -10.62 20.55 -14.52
C LEU A 275 -10.42 19.74 -15.79
N SER A 276 -11.16 18.64 -15.94
CA SER A 276 -11.12 17.79 -17.13
C SER A 276 -11.60 18.55 -18.37
N ASP A 277 -12.66 19.35 -18.25
CA ASP A 277 -13.19 20.16 -19.34
C ASP A 277 -12.20 21.25 -19.76
N ALA A 278 -11.62 21.98 -18.81
CA ALA A 278 -10.60 23.00 -19.06
C ALA A 278 -9.34 22.39 -19.70
N TRP A 279 -8.92 21.21 -19.25
CA TRP A 279 -7.79 20.50 -19.85
C TRP A 279 -8.05 20.10 -21.30
N ASN A 280 -9.24 19.58 -21.60
CA ASN A 280 -9.61 19.23 -22.97
C ASN A 280 -9.72 20.47 -23.88
N ALA A 281 -10.24 21.59 -23.35
CA ALA A 281 -10.30 22.86 -24.07
C ALA A 281 -8.89 23.42 -24.36
N ALA A 282 -8.01 23.42 -23.36
CA ALA A 282 -6.61 23.81 -23.50
C ALA A 282 -5.86 22.90 -24.48
N TYR A 283 -6.10 21.59 -24.42
CA TYR A 283 -5.57 20.62 -25.38
C TYR A 283 -5.96 20.98 -26.81
N ASP A 284 -7.26 21.20 -27.06
CA ASP A 284 -7.75 21.56 -28.40
C ASP A 284 -7.21 22.91 -28.88
N GLN A 285 -7.07 23.88 -27.97
CA GLN A 285 -6.49 25.19 -28.28
C GLN A 285 -5.01 25.12 -28.67
N VAL A 286 -4.20 24.36 -27.94
CA VAL A 286 -2.74 24.27 -28.15
C VAL A 286 -2.39 23.36 -29.33
N THR A 287 -3.16 22.28 -29.52
CA THR A 287 -2.89 21.28 -30.57
C THR A 287 -3.66 21.56 -31.87
N GLY A 288 -4.56 22.55 -31.87
CA GLY A 288 -5.45 22.83 -32.99
C GLY A 288 -6.51 21.75 -33.22
N GLY A 289 -6.74 20.88 -32.24
CA GLY A 289 -7.71 19.79 -32.26
C GLY A 289 -7.35 18.58 -33.13
N ILE A 290 -6.08 18.44 -33.54
CA ILE A 290 -5.70 17.55 -34.66
C ILE A 290 -4.81 16.33 -34.32
N PRO A 291 -4.06 16.20 -33.21
CA PRO A 291 -3.35 14.95 -32.96
C PRO A 291 -3.87 14.11 -31.80
N ASP A 292 -3.68 12.79 -31.96
CA ASP A 292 -3.70 11.81 -30.87
C ASP A 292 -2.65 12.20 -29.81
N ASP A 293 -2.82 11.72 -28.58
CA ASP A 293 -1.92 12.01 -27.45
C ASP A 293 -0.42 11.75 -27.76
N GLY A 294 -0.12 10.95 -28.79
CA GLY A 294 1.23 10.58 -29.22
C GLY A 294 1.96 11.62 -30.06
N ASP A 295 1.28 12.61 -30.65
CA ASP A 295 1.95 13.67 -31.44
C ASP A 295 2.08 14.99 -30.68
N VAL A 296 1.71 15.01 -29.40
CA VAL A 296 1.84 16.20 -28.55
C VAL A 296 3.26 16.28 -28.02
N MET A 297 3.96 17.32 -28.45
CA MET A 297 5.33 17.59 -28.06
C MET A 297 5.42 17.98 -26.58
N PRO A 298 6.55 17.70 -25.91
CA PRO A 298 6.76 18.06 -24.50
C PRO A 298 6.56 19.56 -24.18
N GLU A 299 6.81 20.44 -25.14
CA GLU A 299 6.54 21.89 -25.03
C GLU A 299 5.04 22.20 -25.03
N GLN A 300 4.26 21.47 -25.84
CA GLN A 300 2.81 21.62 -25.89
C GLN A 300 2.15 21.15 -24.59
N TRP A 301 2.70 20.13 -23.90
CA TRP A 301 2.19 19.74 -22.57
C TRP A 301 2.37 20.84 -21.52
N ARG A 302 3.43 21.65 -21.63
CA ARG A 302 3.59 22.83 -20.76
C ARG A 302 2.54 23.88 -21.08
N ASP A 303 2.32 24.18 -22.35
CA ASP A 303 1.33 25.17 -22.80
C ASP A 303 -0.10 24.75 -22.43
N ILE A 304 -0.43 23.44 -22.55
CA ILE A 304 -1.72 22.87 -22.13
C ILE A 304 -1.92 23.04 -20.62
N LYS A 305 -0.89 22.74 -19.83
CA LYS A 305 -0.94 22.90 -18.37
C LYS A 305 -1.12 24.36 -17.96
N ASP A 306 -0.38 25.29 -18.57
CA ASP A 306 -0.50 26.72 -18.26
C ASP A 306 -1.89 27.26 -18.66
N ALA A 307 -2.40 26.90 -19.85
CA ALA A 307 -3.74 27.29 -20.30
C ALA A 307 -4.86 26.68 -19.42
N THR A 308 -4.70 25.44 -18.98
CA THR A 308 -5.66 24.79 -18.06
C THR A 308 -5.74 25.55 -16.73
N LEU A 309 -4.59 25.91 -16.16
CA LEU A 309 -4.50 26.63 -14.88
C LEU A 309 -5.02 28.07 -14.96
N ASP A 310 -4.81 28.75 -16.08
CA ASP A 310 -5.38 30.07 -16.33
C ASP A 310 -6.92 30.04 -16.34
N GLU A 311 -7.53 28.96 -16.84
CA GLU A 311 -8.99 28.81 -16.92
C GLU A 311 -9.62 28.37 -15.59
N VAL A 312 -9.02 27.43 -14.86
CA VAL A 312 -9.56 26.97 -13.56
C VAL A 312 -9.19 27.87 -12.37
N GLY A 313 -8.27 28.80 -12.59
CA GLY A 313 -7.69 29.66 -11.57
C GLY A 313 -6.70 28.91 -10.67
N VAL A 314 -5.64 29.61 -10.28
CA VAL A 314 -4.58 29.07 -9.41
C VAL A 314 -4.87 29.43 -7.94
N LEU A 315 -4.59 28.50 -7.03
CA LEU A 315 -4.67 28.69 -5.58
C LEU A 315 -3.66 29.72 -5.04
#